data_AF-A0A945UV40-F1
#
_entry.id   AF-A0A945UV40-F1
#
_cell.length_a   1.000
_cell.length_b   1.000
_cell.length_c   1.000
_cell.angle_alpha   90.00
_cell.angle_beta   90.00
_cell.angle_gamma   90.00
#
_symmetry.space_group_name_H-M   'P 1'
#
loop_
_entity.id
_entity.type
_entity.pdbx_description
1 polymer ?
#
loop_
_entity_poly.entity_id
_entity_poly.type
_entity_poly.pdbx_seq_one_letter_code
_entity_poly.pdbx_strand_id
1 'polypeptide(L)'
;MSDKQPPKHQVIDWNPNASQGQGPKGTTGRNKIFATIAVVSALVAVAAIGLSWRAVQQQEASNAPVITAEEQQELAYKSRGRAELAFETASQAIGAARSLPINHEGLLQEIALIEKAFLLAETQLKNGDYAEAGIALETVIANTEVFTETVEMQQNANKRYDDLYARLRAAERYKEFSVTSYDTAYSSIGEGRHLLEAGSFRAAWQAFDEASDTLDDFEARKKEFVTENLRAGQRALKNGDGQTAELAFQTALKYDSANEAGLRGLDRTANAAEVFELLTTAKIAEKNEDFERAIADYDRAFELDEFSTVAQQGAARARSDQKESQFNGFVAAAEAAAEEEDWTNVISNYEQALEVDPKRDDIEDSLDLAHEEHHAAMVHDTLSEAYDLEREYEWDKARVAYEELLDLEPDYEDAIEGLIRVGRTVRALLEYEKLLELSEQHLLAADYQSAIRRFNEAMQTKPSYLEITPEAAEMRRLLEVNSKPIDITFVSDTKTWVSITNFRMLGKIKQEMVSLPPGDYEVIGRRKNYQDVMLLLKVRPQMSTHLVSVICKTRADS
;
A
#
# COMPACT_ATOMS: atom_id res chain seq x y z
N MET A 1 -49.75 11.27 -62.81
CA MET A 1 -50.05 9.85 -62.50
C MET A 1 -50.00 9.72 -60.99
N SER A 2 -51.18 9.93 -60.39
CA SER A 2 -51.94 8.93 -59.64
C SER A 2 -51.46 8.88 -58.19
N ASP A 3 -52.02 9.71 -57.29
CA ASP A 3 -53.40 9.68 -56.79
C ASP A 3 -53.73 8.33 -56.14
N LYS A 4 -53.73 8.29 -54.80
CA LYS A 4 -54.96 8.06 -54.02
C LYS A 4 -54.71 8.07 -52.51
N GLN A 5 -55.59 8.82 -51.86
CA GLN A 5 -55.85 8.96 -50.42
C GLN A 5 -56.61 7.73 -49.84
N PRO A 6 -56.79 7.66 -48.49
CA PRO A 6 -56.87 6.44 -47.70
C PRO A 6 -58.32 5.93 -47.50
N PRO A 7 -58.53 4.73 -46.94
CA PRO A 7 -59.85 4.32 -46.47
C PRO A 7 -60.04 4.54 -44.97
N LYS A 8 -61.27 4.99 -44.68
CA LYS A 8 -61.90 5.16 -43.37
C LYS A 8 -62.34 3.83 -42.75
N HIS A 9 -62.49 3.89 -41.43
CA HIS A 9 -63.22 3.00 -40.52
C HIS A 9 -64.30 2.10 -41.15
N GLN A 10 -64.27 0.82 -40.80
CA GLN A 10 -65.45 -0.02 -40.63
C GLN A 10 -65.34 -0.80 -39.32
N VAL A 11 -66.37 -0.61 -38.49
CA VAL A 11 -66.70 -1.40 -37.31
C VAL A 11 -66.95 -2.84 -37.75
N ILE A 12 -66.27 -3.80 -37.14
CA ILE A 12 -66.59 -5.22 -37.31
C ILE A 12 -67.35 -5.66 -36.07
N ASP A 13 -68.65 -5.82 -36.31
CA ASP A 13 -69.62 -6.50 -35.48
C ASP A 13 -69.24 -7.98 -35.36
N TRP A 14 -69.40 -8.50 -34.16
CA TRP A 14 -69.14 -9.90 -33.82
C TRP A 14 -70.23 -10.78 -34.44
N ASN A 15 -69.84 -11.80 -35.22
CA ASN A 15 -70.76 -12.87 -35.63
C ASN A 15 -70.09 -14.24 -35.48
N PRO A 16 -70.48 -15.05 -34.47
CA PRO A 16 -70.03 -16.42 -34.32
C PRO A 16 -71.02 -17.31 -35.08
N ASN A 17 -70.64 -17.74 -36.28
CA ASN A 17 -70.99 -19.01 -36.95
C ASN A 17 -70.97 -18.84 -38.48
N ALA A 18 -69.80 -19.08 -39.08
CA ALA A 18 -69.74 -19.51 -40.48
C ALA A 18 -68.65 -20.58 -40.61
N SER A 19 -69.14 -21.77 -40.92
CA SER A 19 -68.52 -23.09 -41.04
C SER A 19 -67.44 -23.23 -42.12
N GLN A 20 -66.51 -24.17 -41.87
CA GLN A 20 -65.96 -25.20 -42.79
C GLN A 20 -65.54 -24.76 -44.20
N GLY A 21 -64.24 -24.73 -44.55
CA GLY A 21 -63.40 -25.86 -45.03
C GLY A 21 -62.50 -25.30 -46.16
N GLN A 22 -61.30 -25.75 -46.54
CA GLN A 22 -60.50 -26.98 -46.40
C GLN A 22 -59.00 -26.62 -46.62
N GLY A 23 -58.09 -27.21 -45.81
CA GLY A 23 -56.69 -27.69 -46.06
C GLY A 23 -55.63 -26.87 -46.84
N PRO A 24 -54.31 -27.23 -46.77
CA PRO A 24 -53.75 -28.52 -46.33
C PRO A 24 -52.52 -28.50 -45.37
N LYS A 25 -52.51 -29.54 -44.50
CA LYS A 25 -51.44 -30.52 -44.14
C LYS A 25 -50.02 -30.09 -43.73
N GLY A 26 -49.62 -30.61 -42.55
CA GLY A 26 -48.26 -31.07 -42.21
C GLY A 26 -47.87 -30.83 -40.74
N THR A 27 -48.48 -31.51 -39.75
CA THR A 27 -47.89 -32.60 -38.91
C THR A 27 -46.67 -32.17 -38.07
N THR A 28 -46.61 -32.36 -36.74
CA THR A 28 -46.86 -33.61 -36.00
C THR A 28 -46.87 -33.33 -34.48
N GLY A 29 -47.69 -34.05 -33.70
CA GLY A 29 -47.32 -34.40 -32.32
C GLY A 29 -48.17 -33.89 -31.15
N ARG A 30 -49.51 -33.92 -31.21
CA ARG A 30 -50.35 -33.84 -29.99
C ARG A 30 -51.66 -34.59 -30.20
N ASN A 31 -51.74 -35.81 -29.63
CA ASN A 31 -52.98 -36.50 -29.30
C ASN A 31 -52.69 -37.71 -28.42
N LYS A 32 -53.01 -37.58 -27.13
CA LYS A 32 -53.52 -38.63 -26.23
C LYS A 32 -54.56 -37.89 -25.36
N ILE A 33 -55.86 -38.03 -25.61
CA ILE A 33 -56.81 -38.92 -24.88
C ILE A 33 -56.52 -38.79 -23.36
N PHE A 34 -57.40 -38.25 -22.52
CA PHE A 34 -58.64 -38.88 -22.06
C PHE A 34 -59.69 -37.87 -21.59
N ALA A 35 -60.95 -38.17 -21.94
CA ALA A 35 -62.11 -37.74 -21.20
C ALA A 35 -62.13 -38.44 -19.83
N THR A 36 -62.19 -37.66 -18.76
CA THR A 36 -62.62 -38.04 -17.40
C THR A 36 -62.63 -36.71 -16.63
N ILE A 37 -63.76 -36.22 -16.12
CA ILE A 37 -64.28 -36.61 -14.81
C ILE A 37 -65.80 -36.39 -14.84
N ALA A 38 -66.53 -37.49 -15.01
CA ALA A 38 -67.84 -37.67 -14.41
C ALA A 38 -67.61 -38.55 -13.18
N VAL A 39 -67.34 -37.95 -12.01
CA VAL A 39 -67.25 -38.70 -10.74
C VAL A 39 -68.60 -38.76 -10.01
N VAL A 40 -69.66 -38.15 -10.54
CA VAL A 40 -71.02 -38.31 -9.98
C VAL A 40 -71.63 -39.71 -10.28
N SER A 41 -70.97 -40.56 -11.08
CA SER A 41 -71.56 -41.82 -11.54
C SER A 41 -71.26 -43.07 -10.70
N ALA A 42 -70.36 -42.99 -9.70
CA ALA A 42 -70.01 -44.18 -8.91
C ALA A 42 -71.00 -44.44 -7.74
N LEU A 43 -71.77 -43.44 -7.32
CA LEU A 43 -72.67 -43.54 -6.16
C LEU A 43 -74.09 -44.00 -6.52
N VAL A 44 -74.43 -44.05 -7.82
CA VAL A 44 -75.71 -44.62 -8.29
C VAL A 44 -75.64 -46.14 -8.47
N ALA A 45 -74.43 -46.72 -8.59
CA ALA A 45 -74.28 -48.17 -8.76
C ALA A 45 -74.68 -48.98 -7.52
N VAL A 46 -74.51 -48.43 -6.30
CA VAL A 46 -74.86 -49.15 -5.06
C VAL A 46 -76.37 -49.20 -4.82
N ALA A 47 -77.15 -48.24 -5.33
CA ALA A 47 -78.61 -48.25 -5.20
C ALA A 47 -79.32 -49.12 -6.26
N ALA A 48 -78.73 -49.30 -7.45
CA ALA A 48 -79.33 -50.10 -8.53
C ALA A 48 -78.98 -51.60 -8.47
N ILE A 49 -77.86 -51.97 -7.83
CA ILE A 49 -77.44 -53.38 -7.70
C ILE A 49 -78.19 -54.07 -6.53
N GLY A 50 -78.59 -53.35 -5.49
CA GLY A 50 -79.31 -53.93 -4.34
C GLY A 50 -80.73 -54.44 -4.60
N LEU A 51 -81.38 -54.03 -5.69
CA LEU A 51 -82.75 -54.48 -6.04
C LEU A 51 -82.81 -55.41 -7.26
N SER A 52 -81.73 -55.54 -8.04
CA SER A 52 -81.68 -56.40 -9.22
C SER A 52 -80.85 -57.68 -9.04
N TRP A 53 -79.94 -57.75 -8.05
CA TRP A 53 -79.14 -58.96 -7.81
C TRP A 53 -79.91 -60.12 -7.16
N ARG A 54 -80.96 -59.82 -6.37
CA ARG A 54 -81.84 -60.87 -5.79
C ARG A 54 -82.64 -61.65 -6.85
N ALA A 55 -82.81 -61.08 -8.05
CA ALA A 55 -83.54 -61.73 -9.15
C ALA A 55 -82.64 -62.59 -10.06
N VAL A 56 -81.32 -62.40 -10.04
CA VAL A 56 -80.36 -63.16 -10.87
C VAL A 56 -79.76 -64.35 -10.11
N GLN A 57 -79.64 -64.27 -8.79
CA GLN A 57 -79.11 -65.38 -7.97
C GLN A 57 -80.03 -66.61 -7.90
N GLN A 58 -81.28 -66.51 -8.35
CA GLN A 58 -82.22 -67.62 -8.37
C GLN A 58 -82.08 -68.52 -9.61
N GLN A 59 -81.18 -68.19 -10.55
CA GLN A 59 -81.02 -68.91 -11.82
C GLN A 59 -79.65 -69.59 -12.03
N GLU A 60 -78.67 -69.39 -11.14
CA GLU A 60 -77.33 -70.02 -11.23
C GLU A 60 -77.02 -71.06 -10.13
N ALA A 61 -77.99 -71.43 -9.29
CA ALA A 61 -77.82 -72.43 -8.23
C ALA A 61 -77.79 -73.90 -8.74
N SER A 62 -77.56 -74.15 -10.04
CA SER A 62 -77.67 -75.50 -10.61
C SER A 62 -76.37 -76.13 -11.11
N ASN A 63 -75.19 -75.49 -10.97
CA ASN A 63 -73.91 -76.12 -11.30
C ASN A 63 -72.71 -75.58 -10.46
N ALA A 64 -72.89 -75.40 -9.16
CA ALA A 64 -71.76 -75.17 -8.26
C ALA A 64 -71.10 -76.52 -7.89
N PRO A 65 -69.76 -76.65 -7.83
CA PRO A 65 -69.11 -77.84 -7.31
C PRO A 65 -69.62 -78.13 -5.89
N VAL A 66 -69.88 -79.40 -5.58
CA VAL A 66 -70.33 -79.83 -4.24
C VAL A 66 -69.12 -79.74 -3.31
N ILE A 67 -69.03 -78.62 -2.60
CA ILE A 67 -68.03 -78.37 -1.55
C ILE A 67 -68.43 -79.21 -0.31
N THR A 68 -67.48 -79.83 0.38
CA THR A 68 -67.78 -80.62 1.59
C THR A 68 -68.29 -79.73 2.73
N ALA A 69 -69.04 -80.30 3.69
CA ALA A 69 -69.57 -79.54 4.83
C ALA A 69 -68.45 -78.90 5.70
N GLU A 70 -67.28 -79.53 5.78
CA GLU A 70 -66.09 -78.96 6.43
C GLU A 70 -65.51 -77.78 5.64
N GLU A 71 -65.38 -77.88 4.32
CA GLU A 71 -64.92 -76.78 3.47
C GLU A 71 -65.91 -75.61 3.42
N GLN A 72 -67.23 -75.85 3.48
CA GLN A 72 -68.25 -74.81 3.62
C GLN A 72 -68.13 -74.07 4.97
N GLN A 73 -67.86 -74.80 6.04
CA GLN A 73 -67.69 -74.24 7.38
C GLN A 73 -66.36 -73.48 7.51
N GLU A 74 -65.29 -73.95 6.87
CA GLU A 74 -64.00 -73.27 6.78
C GLU A 74 -64.08 -71.98 5.94
N LEU A 75 -64.77 -72.01 4.80
CA LEU A 75 -65.03 -70.84 3.95
C LEU A 75 -65.89 -69.80 4.68
N ALA A 76 -66.92 -70.22 5.42
CA ALA A 76 -67.76 -69.33 6.23
C ALA A 76 -66.98 -68.71 7.41
N TYR A 77 -66.06 -69.45 8.02
CA TYR A 77 -65.19 -68.94 9.08
C TYR A 77 -64.15 -67.94 8.53
N LYS A 78 -63.52 -68.26 7.39
CA LYS A 78 -62.57 -67.38 6.70
C LYS A 78 -63.25 -66.10 6.19
N SER A 79 -64.46 -66.19 5.64
CA SER A 79 -65.21 -65.01 5.19
C SER A 79 -65.63 -64.12 6.35
N ARG A 80 -66.02 -64.69 7.50
CA ARG A 80 -66.31 -63.96 8.73
C ARG A 80 -65.10 -63.20 9.27
N GLY A 81 -63.96 -63.87 9.44
CA GLY A 81 -62.74 -63.20 9.94
C GLY A 81 -62.25 -62.08 9.03
N ARG A 82 -62.35 -62.25 7.70
CA ARG A 82 -62.04 -61.20 6.72
C ARG A 82 -63.00 -60.02 6.83
N ALA A 83 -64.31 -60.28 6.96
CA ALA A 83 -65.32 -59.24 7.10
C ALA A 83 -65.17 -58.44 8.40
N GLU A 84 -64.87 -59.11 9.52
CA GLU A 84 -64.62 -58.48 10.82
C GLU A 84 -63.37 -57.57 10.77
N LEU A 85 -62.27 -58.03 10.15
CA LEU A 85 -61.07 -57.21 9.96
C LEU A 85 -61.32 -56.00 9.02
N ALA A 86 -62.03 -56.22 7.92
CA ALA A 86 -62.42 -55.15 7.00
C ALA A 86 -63.34 -54.13 7.70
N PHE A 87 -64.20 -54.57 8.62
CA PHE A 87 -65.07 -53.70 9.39
C PHE A 87 -64.27 -52.80 10.34
N GLU A 88 -63.31 -53.37 11.07
CA GLU A 88 -62.42 -52.58 11.94
C GLU A 88 -61.64 -51.54 11.13
N THR A 89 -61.08 -51.96 10.00
CA THR A 89 -60.28 -51.09 9.12
C THR A 89 -61.13 -49.97 8.51
N ALA A 90 -62.32 -50.29 7.99
CA ALA A 90 -63.27 -49.31 7.46
C ALA A 90 -63.76 -48.34 8.54
N SER A 91 -64.02 -48.83 9.75
CA SER A 91 -64.46 -48.01 10.89
C SER A 91 -63.37 -47.01 11.30
N GLN A 92 -62.11 -47.44 11.38
CA GLN A 92 -60.98 -46.55 11.63
C GLN A 92 -60.80 -45.52 10.52
N ALA A 93 -60.84 -45.94 9.25
CA ALA A 93 -60.69 -45.06 8.09
C ALA A 93 -61.77 -43.98 8.05
N ILE A 94 -63.05 -44.34 8.25
CA ILE A 94 -64.16 -43.37 8.30
C ILE A 94 -64.03 -42.45 9.50
N GLY A 95 -63.63 -42.99 10.66
CA GLY A 95 -63.36 -42.19 11.86
C GLY A 95 -62.32 -41.10 11.61
N ALA A 96 -61.24 -41.44 10.91
CA ALA A 96 -60.22 -40.48 10.48
C ALA A 96 -60.78 -39.47 9.48
N ALA A 97 -61.49 -39.94 8.43
CA ALA A 97 -62.06 -39.07 7.40
C ALA A 97 -63.06 -38.03 7.96
N ARG A 98 -63.86 -38.40 8.98
CA ARG A 98 -64.77 -37.49 9.70
C ARG A 98 -64.07 -36.35 10.43
N SER A 99 -62.84 -36.57 10.86
CA SER A 99 -62.07 -35.57 11.60
C SER A 99 -61.45 -34.51 10.68
N LEU A 100 -61.46 -34.74 9.36
CA LEU A 100 -60.93 -33.80 8.39
C LEU A 100 -61.83 -32.56 8.30
N PRO A 101 -61.24 -31.34 8.23
CA PRO A 101 -62.01 -30.13 8.04
C PRO A 101 -62.49 -30.05 6.58
N ILE A 102 -63.77 -30.33 6.34
CA ILE A 102 -64.40 -30.34 5.02
C ILE A 102 -65.27 -29.10 4.86
N ASN A 103 -64.94 -28.24 3.91
CA ASN A 103 -65.65 -26.99 3.63
C ASN A 103 -66.18 -26.90 2.18
N HIS A 104 -66.45 -28.05 1.53
CA HIS A 104 -66.96 -28.11 0.16
C HIS A 104 -68.20 -29.01 0.11
N GLU A 105 -69.27 -28.53 -0.53
CA GLU A 105 -70.55 -29.23 -0.57
C GLU A 105 -70.45 -30.62 -1.21
N GLY A 106 -69.67 -30.76 -2.29
CA GLY A 106 -69.45 -32.04 -2.97
C GLY A 106 -68.75 -33.07 -2.09
N LEU A 107 -67.72 -32.65 -1.34
CA LEU A 107 -67.02 -33.52 -0.38
C LEU A 107 -67.92 -33.91 0.80
N LEU A 108 -68.78 -33.00 1.28
CA LEU A 108 -69.78 -33.32 2.32
C LEU A 108 -70.79 -34.36 1.84
N GLN A 109 -71.22 -34.29 0.57
CA GLN A 109 -72.09 -35.30 -0.02
C GLN A 109 -71.36 -36.65 -0.21
N GLU A 110 -70.09 -36.63 -0.59
CA GLU A 110 -69.28 -37.83 -0.81
C GLU A 110 -69.05 -38.62 0.49
N ILE A 111 -68.64 -37.95 1.58
CA ILE A 111 -68.47 -38.62 2.87
C ILE A 111 -69.79 -39.19 3.40
N ALA A 112 -70.92 -38.49 3.21
CA ALA A 112 -72.24 -39.00 3.61
C ALA A 112 -72.63 -40.27 2.85
N LEU A 113 -72.23 -40.40 1.59
CA LEU A 113 -72.50 -41.58 0.77
C LEU A 113 -71.59 -42.76 1.14
N ILE A 114 -70.31 -42.51 1.47
CA ILE A 114 -69.39 -43.50 2.02
C ILE A 114 -69.92 -44.04 3.36
N GLU A 115 -70.37 -43.15 4.25
CA GLU A 115 -70.97 -43.53 5.54
C GLU A 115 -72.23 -44.37 5.37
N LYS A 116 -73.10 -44.00 4.42
CA LYS A 116 -74.29 -44.79 4.10
C LYS A 116 -73.93 -46.20 3.61
N ALA A 117 -72.90 -46.33 2.77
CA ALA A 117 -72.42 -47.64 2.31
C ALA A 117 -71.85 -48.48 3.46
N PHE A 118 -71.11 -47.85 4.38
CA PHE A 118 -70.61 -48.51 5.59
C PHE A 118 -71.71 -49.03 6.49
N LEU A 119 -72.76 -48.23 6.76
CA LEU A 119 -73.91 -48.65 7.58
C LEU A 119 -74.67 -49.83 6.94
N LEU A 120 -74.76 -49.86 5.61
CA LEU A 120 -75.36 -50.97 4.87
C LEU A 120 -74.51 -52.25 5.00
N ALA A 121 -73.19 -52.14 4.88
CA ALA A 121 -72.27 -53.26 5.06
C ALA A 121 -72.25 -53.77 6.51
N GLU A 122 -72.35 -52.88 7.50
CA GLU A 122 -72.54 -53.24 8.92
C GLU A 122 -73.81 -54.06 9.12
N THR A 123 -74.90 -53.69 8.44
CA THR A 123 -76.17 -54.41 8.49
C THR A 123 -76.05 -55.82 7.89
N GLN A 124 -75.33 -55.98 6.78
CA GLN A 124 -75.04 -57.29 6.18
C GLN A 124 -74.21 -58.17 7.12
N LEU A 125 -73.21 -57.58 7.79
CA LEU A 125 -72.38 -58.28 8.77
C LEU A 125 -73.21 -58.78 9.96
N LYS A 126 -74.16 -57.96 10.46
CA LYS A 126 -75.12 -58.35 11.51
C LYS A 126 -76.09 -59.46 11.07
N ASN A 127 -76.43 -59.51 9.79
CA ASN A 127 -77.33 -60.53 9.22
C ASN A 127 -76.62 -61.86 8.92
N GLY A 128 -75.28 -61.91 9.03
CA GLY A 128 -74.49 -63.11 8.74
C GLY A 128 -74.04 -63.25 7.28
N ASP A 129 -74.26 -62.23 6.45
CA ASP A 129 -73.86 -62.18 5.04
C ASP A 129 -72.37 -61.77 4.91
N TYR A 130 -71.47 -62.55 5.51
CA TYR A 130 -70.08 -62.15 5.72
C TYR A 130 -69.28 -61.93 4.42
N ALA A 131 -69.55 -62.70 3.37
CA ALA A 131 -68.83 -62.56 2.10
C ALA A 131 -69.16 -61.23 1.40
N GLU A 132 -70.45 -60.91 1.31
CA GLU A 132 -70.97 -59.67 0.75
C GLU A 132 -70.55 -58.46 1.60
N ALA A 133 -70.63 -58.56 2.93
CA ALA A 133 -70.20 -57.52 3.85
C ALA A 133 -68.70 -57.22 3.70
N GLY A 134 -67.85 -58.26 3.60
CA GLY A 134 -66.41 -58.09 3.40
C GLY A 134 -66.07 -57.32 2.11
N ILE A 135 -66.71 -57.66 0.99
CA ILE A 135 -66.52 -56.96 -0.31
C ILE A 135 -66.99 -55.50 -0.23
N ALA A 136 -68.16 -55.27 0.39
CA ALA A 136 -68.70 -53.93 0.56
C ALA A 136 -67.78 -53.06 1.44
N LEU A 137 -67.22 -53.62 2.52
CA LEU A 137 -66.29 -52.94 3.42
C LEU A 137 -64.95 -52.63 2.74
N GLU A 138 -64.40 -53.54 1.94
CA GLU A 138 -63.20 -53.26 1.13
C GLU A 138 -63.42 -52.10 0.15
N THR A 139 -64.61 -52.03 -0.45
CA THR A 139 -65.00 -50.90 -1.31
C THR A 139 -65.11 -49.59 -0.52
N VAL A 140 -65.67 -49.64 0.69
CA VAL A 140 -65.73 -48.48 1.60
C VAL A 140 -64.33 -48.00 1.98
N ILE A 141 -63.41 -48.90 2.33
CA ILE A 141 -62.01 -48.55 2.64
C ILE A 141 -61.38 -47.82 1.46
N ALA A 142 -61.44 -48.39 0.26
CA ALA A 142 -60.87 -47.79 -0.94
C ALA A 142 -61.48 -46.41 -1.25
N ASN A 143 -62.80 -46.26 -1.13
CA ASN A 143 -63.46 -44.96 -1.33
C ASN A 143 -63.09 -43.94 -0.25
N THR A 144 -62.88 -44.38 0.99
CA THR A 144 -62.48 -43.51 2.11
C THR A 144 -61.04 -43.02 1.95
N GLU A 145 -60.15 -43.86 1.42
CA GLU A 145 -58.78 -43.48 1.06
C GLU A 145 -58.78 -42.41 -0.03
N VAL A 146 -59.48 -42.66 -1.15
CA VAL A 146 -59.64 -41.68 -2.24
C VAL A 146 -60.26 -40.37 -1.75
N PHE A 147 -61.27 -40.44 -0.88
CA PHE A 147 -61.88 -39.27 -0.27
C PHE A 147 -60.86 -38.46 0.55
N THR A 148 -60.07 -39.12 1.39
CA THR A 148 -59.05 -38.48 2.22
C THR A 148 -58.01 -37.77 1.37
N GLU A 149 -57.49 -38.43 0.33
CA GLU A 149 -56.57 -37.81 -0.65
C GLU A 149 -57.20 -36.58 -1.33
N THR A 150 -58.49 -36.65 -1.64
CA THR A 150 -59.23 -35.57 -2.31
C THR A 150 -59.38 -34.36 -1.37
N VAL A 151 -59.66 -34.59 -0.08
CA VAL A 151 -59.71 -33.53 0.94
C VAL A 151 -58.33 -32.88 1.12
N GLU A 152 -57.26 -33.67 1.17
CA GLU A 152 -55.89 -33.12 1.23
C GLU A 152 -55.56 -32.28 0.00
N MET A 153 -55.92 -32.75 -1.19
CA MET A 153 -55.75 -32.02 -2.44
C MET A 153 -56.52 -30.70 -2.44
N GLN A 154 -57.74 -30.68 -1.91
CA GLN A 154 -58.54 -29.47 -1.74
C GLN A 154 -57.85 -28.47 -0.81
N GLN A 155 -57.34 -28.90 0.34
CA GLN A 155 -56.64 -28.04 1.29
C GLN A 155 -55.35 -27.46 0.69
N ASN A 156 -54.57 -28.30 0.01
CA ASN A 156 -53.33 -27.87 -0.64
C ASN A 156 -53.61 -26.88 -1.77
N ALA A 157 -54.64 -27.13 -2.57
CA ALA A 157 -55.05 -26.22 -3.64
C ALA A 157 -55.56 -24.86 -3.10
N ASN A 158 -56.28 -24.84 -1.96
CA ASN A 158 -56.64 -23.59 -1.29
C ASN A 158 -55.42 -22.80 -0.80
N LYS A 159 -54.47 -23.45 -0.12
CA LYS A 159 -53.22 -22.81 0.32
C LYS A 159 -52.45 -22.23 -0.86
N ARG A 160 -52.41 -22.97 -1.98
CA ARG A 160 -51.73 -22.53 -3.20
C ARG A 160 -52.43 -21.34 -3.86
N TYR A 161 -53.75 -21.32 -3.86
CA TYR A 161 -54.52 -20.16 -4.30
C TYR A 161 -54.19 -18.90 -3.48
N ASP A 162 -54.15 -19.01 -2.15
CA ASP A 162 -53.83 -17.88 -1.26
C ASP A 162 -52.42 -17.33 -1.52
N ASP A 163 -51.42 -18.20 -1.67
CA ASP A 163 -50.05 -17.84 -2.02
C ASP A 163 -49.98 -17.14 -3.40
N LEU A 164 -50.58 -17.75 -4.42
CA LEU A 164 -50.60 -17.20 -5.78
C LEU A 164 -51.31 -15.85 -5.83
N TYR A 165 -52.39 -15.67 -5.08
CA TYR A 165 -53.09 -14.39 -5.02
C TYR A 165 -52.21 -13.31 -4.37
N ALA A 166 -51.48 -13.64 -3.30
CA ALA A 166 -50.52 -12.72 -2.69
C ALA A 166 -49.39 -12.34 -3.66
N ARG A 167 -48.84 -13.33 -4.38
CA ARG A 167 -47.81 -13.11 -5.41
C ARG A 167 -48.32 -12.27 -6.57
N LEU A 168 -49.53 -12.53 -7.05
CA LEU A 168 -50.19 -11.74 -8.09
C LEU A 168 -50.35 -10.27 -7.68
N ARG A 169 -50.74 -10.00 -6.43
CA ARG A 169 -50.82 -8.63 -5.89
C ARG A 169 -49.46 -7.94 -5.84
N ALA A 170 -48.40 -8.68 -5.52
CA ALA A 170 -47.04 -8.14 -5.58
C ALA A 170 -46.61 -7.83 -7.03
N ALA A 171 -46.97 -8.70 -7.98
CA ALA A 171 -46.72 -8.52 -9.41
C ALA A 171 -47.54 -7.37 -10.02
N GLU A 172 -48.73 -7.07 -9.50
CA GLU A 172 -49.62 -6.01 -9.98
C GLU A 172 -48.94 -4.64 -9.99
N ARG A 173 -48.12 -4.35 -8.96
CA ARG A 173 -47.33 -3.11 -8.87
C ARG A 173 -46.40 -2.91 -10.08
N TYR A 174 -46.01 -4.01 -10.73
CA TYR A 174 -45.10 -4.02 -11.87
C TYR A 174 -45.77 -4.57 -13.14
N LYS A 175 -47.11 -4.57 -13.22
CA LYS A 175 -47.87 -5.10 -14.36
C LYS A 175 -47.38 -4.59 -15.72
N GLU A 176 -46.99 -3.32 -15.80
CA GLU A 176 -46.45 -2.71 -17.03
C GLU A 176 -45.22 -3.43 -17.59
N PHE A 177 -44.45 -4.14 -16.77
CA PHE A 177 -43.29 -4.92 -17.21
C PHE A 177 -43.68 -6.02 -18.21
N SER A 178 -44.78 -6.72 -17.94
CA SER A 178 -45.33 -7.72 -18.86
C SER A 178 -46.82 -7.92 -18.59
N VAL A 179 -47.63 -7.11 -19.28
CA VAL A 179 -49.10 -7.18 -19.20
C VAL A 179 -49.59 -8.59 -19.55
N THR A 180 -49.02 -9.20 -20.60
CA THR A 180 -49.39 -10.55 -21.05
C THR A 180 -49.17 -11.60 -19.97
N SER A 181 -47.99 -11.64 -19.34
CA SER A 181 -47.70 -12.67 -18.34
C SER A 181 -48.56 -12.48 -17.09
N TYR A 182 -48.78 -11.23 -16.68
CA TYR A 182 -49.70 -10.91 -15.58
C TYR A 182 -51.12 -11.38 -15.88
N ASP A 183 -51.66 -11.04 -17.06
CA ASP A 183 -53.04 -11.40 -17.44
C ASP A 183 -53.20 -12.92 -17.61
N THR A 184 -52.17 -13.63 -18.10
CA THR A 184 -52.13 -15.10 -18.13
C THR A 184 -52.19 -15.69 -16.72
N ALA A 185 -51.33 -15.24 -15.81
CA ALA A 185 -51.35 -15.72 -14.41
C ALA A 185 -52.69 -15.42 -13.74
N TYR A 186 -53.23 -14.21 -13.90
CA TYR A 186 -54.54 -13.82 -13.39
C TYR A 186 -55.65 -14.75 -13.90
N SER A 187 -55.63 -15.07 -15.19
CA SER A 187 -56.61 -15.96 -15.83
C SER A 187 -56.48 -17.40 -15.31
N SER A 188 -55.27 -17.94 -15.21
CA SER A 188 -55.02 -19.30 -14.70
C SER A 188 -55.39 -19.45 -13.22
N ILE A 189 -55.16 -18.42 -12.40
CA ILE A 189 -55.62 -18.37 -11.00
C ILE A 189 -57.16 -18.34 -10.94
N GLY A 190 -57.80 -17.55 -11.80
CA GLY A 190 -59.25 -17.49 -11.90
C GLY A 190 -59.88 -18.82 -12.31
N GLU A 191 -59.32 -19.49 -13.32
CA GLU A 191 -59.74 -20.82 -13.76
C GLU A 191 -59.54 -21.87 -12.66
N GLY A 192 -58.37 -21.87 -12.02
CA GLY A 192 -58.10 -22.75 -10.88
C GLY A 192 -59.09 -22.55 -9.73
N ARG A 193 -59.49 -21.31 -9.45
CA ARG A 193 -60.51 -20.99 -8.45
C ARG A 193 -61.89 -21.51 -8.84
N HIS A 194 -62.29 -21.39 -10.10
CA HIS A 194 -63.54 -21.94 -10.59
C HIS A 194 -63.55 -23.48 -10.51
N LEU A 195 -62.43 -24.14 -10.84
CA LEU A 195 -62.27 -25.59 -10.70
C LEU A 195 -62.29 -26.06 -9.24
N LEU A 196 -61.72 -25.28 -8.30
CA LEU A 196 -61.84 -25.52 -6.86
C LEU A 196 -63.30 -25.49 -6.41
N GLU A 197 -64.06 -24.45 -6.80
CA GLU A 197 -65.49 -24.31 -6.48
C GLU A 197 -66.30 -25.47 -7.08
N ALA A 198 -65.95 -25.93 -8.28
CA ALA A 198 -66.58 -27.08 -8.94
C ALA A 198 -66.17 -28.46 -8.36
N GLY A 199 -65.27 -28.52 -7.38
CA GLY A 199 -64.79 -29.78 -6.77
C GLY A 199 -63.76 -30.55 -7.61
N SER A 200 -63.23 -29.94 -8.67
CA SER A 200 -62.22 -30.53 -9.56
C SER A 200 -60.81 -30.20 -9.07
N PHE A 201 -60.46 -30.64 -7.85
CA PHE A 201 -59.25 -30.20 -7.14
C PHE A 201 -57.93 -30.51 -7.87
N ARG A 202 -57.85 -31.65 -8.57
CA ARG A 202 -56.66 -32.00 -9.36
C ARG A 202 -56.44 -31.07 -10.55
N ALA A 203 -57.53 -30.70 -11.23
CA ALA A 203 -57.47 -29.77 -12.35
C ALA A 203 -57.16 -28.35 -11.85
N ALA A 204 -57.75 -27.95 -10.72
CA ALA A 204 -57.41 -26.69 -10.07
C ALA A 204 -55.92 -26.60 -9.72
N TRP A 205 -55.35 -27.67 -9.17
CA TRP A 205 -53.93 -27.75 -8.88
C TRP A 205 -53.05 -27.53 -10.11
N GLN A 206 -53.41 -28.13 -11.25
CA GLN A 206 -52.70 -27.95 -12.51
C GLN A 206 -52.77 -26.50 -13.02
N ALA A 207 -53.94 -25.85 -12.93
CA ALA A 207 -54.08 -24.44 -13.30
C ALA A 207 -53.27 -23.52 -12.38
N PHE A 208 -53.18 -23.84 -11.09
CA PHE A 208 -52.31 -23.12 -10.14
C PHE A 208 -50.83 -23.37 -10.40
N ASP A 209 -50.44 -24.54 -10.89
CA ASP A 209 -49.07 -24.83 -11.32
C ASP A 209 -48.65 -23.94 -12.48
N GLU A 210 -49.49 -23.88 -13.52
CA GLU A 210 -49.27 -23.00 -14.67
C GLU A 210 -49.23 -21.51 -14.30
N ALA A 211 -50.08 -21.09 -13.36
CA ALA A 211 -50.03 -19.74 -12.82
C ALA A 211 -48.73 -19.45 -12.06
N SER A 212 -48.25 -20.41 -11.25
CA SER A 212 -46.99 -20.29 -10.52
C SER A 212 -45.83 -20.13 -11.49
N ASP A 213 -45.71 -21.02 -12.47
CA ASP A 213 -44.64 -21.00 -13.46
C ASP A 213 -44.63 -19.66 -14.22
N THR A 214 -45.81 -19.15 -14.58
CA THR A 214 -45.95 -17.85 -15.24
C THR A 214 -45.46 -16.68 -14.36
N LEU A 215 -45.76 -16.71 -13.06
CA LEU A 215 -45.30 -15.69 -12.10
C LEU A 215 -43.80 -15.82 -11.82
N ASP A 216 -43.26 -17.04 -11.72
CA ASP A 216 -41.83 -17.29 -11.55
C ASP A 216 -41.04 -16.74 -12.75
N ASP A 217 -41.50 -17.01 -13.97
CA ASP A 217 -40.91 -16.48 -15.21
C ASP A 217 -41.02 -14.95 -15.32
N PHE A 218 -42.11 -14.37 -14.81
CA PHE A 218 -42.28 -12.92 -14.74
C PHE A 218 -41.23 -12.29 -13.80
N GLU A 219 -41.09 -12.83 -12.59
CA GLU A 219 -40.14 -12.34 -11.59
C GLU A 219 -38.70 -12.50 -12.05
N ALA A 220 -38.35 -13.65 -12.65
CA ALA A 220 -37.02 -13.92 -13.18
C ALA A 220 -36.63 -12.90 -14.27
N ARG A 221 -37.50 -12.68 -15.27
CA ARG A 221 -37.26 -11.70 -16.34
C ARG A 221 -37.19 -10.27 -15.82
N LYS A 222 -38.01 -9.91 -14.84
CA LYS A 222 -37.95 -8.58 -14.21
C LYS A 222 -36.61 -8.36 -13.52
N LYS A 223 -36.13 -9.37 -12.78
CA LYS A 223 -34.82 -9.31 -12.10
C LYS A 223 -33.66 -9.22 -13.09
N GLU A 224 -33.72 -9.96 -14.19
CA GLU A 224 -32.74 -9.89 -15.27
C GLU A 224 -32.73 -8.49 -15.90
N PHE A 225 -33.91 -7.96 -16.26
CA PHE A 225 -34.05 -6.62 -16.83
C PHE A 225 -33.48 -5.53 -15.91
N VAL A 226 -33.77 -5.58 -14.60
CA VAL A 226 -33.16 -4.66 -13.62
C VAL A 226 -31.64 -4.79 -13.64
N THR A 227 -31.11 -6.02 -13.61
CA THR A 227 -29.67 -6.28 -13.60
C THR A 227 -28.98 -5.74 -14.86
N GLU A 228 -29.59 -5.92 -16.04
CA GLU A 228 -29.07 -5.41 -17.30
C GLU A 228 -29.02 -3.88 -17.34
N ASN A 229 -30.07 -3.21 -16.86
CA ASN A 229 -30.13 -1.75 -16.79
C ASN A 229 -29.12 -1.20 -15.78
N LEU A 230 -28.94 -1.84 -14.62
CA LEU A 230 -27.87 -1.46 -13.67
C LEU A 230 -26.48 -1.57 -14.32
N ARG A 231 -26.22 -2.66 -15.08
CA ARG A 231 -24.96 -2.82 -15.82
C ARG A 231 -24.79 -1.79 -16.92
N ALA A 232 -25.87 -1.43 -17.61
CA ALA A 232 -25.85 -0.38 -18.63
C ALA A 232 -25.52 0.99 -18.02
N GLY A 233 -26.13 1.32 -16.87
CA GLY A 233 -25.83 2.54 -16.12
C GLY A 233 -24.36 2.62 -15.69
N GLN A 234 -23.81 1.53 -15.13
CA GLN A 234 -22.40 1.48 -14.76
C GLN A 234 -21.45 1.63 -15.96
N ARG A 235 -21.78 1.07 -17.13
CA ARG A 235 -21.00 1.27 -18.35
C ARG A 235 -21.04 2.73 -18.83
N ALA A 236 -22.20 3.37 -18.74
CA ALA A 236 -22.35 4.77 -19.12
C ALA A 236 -21.58 5.70 -18.18
N LEU A 237 -21.63 5.48 -16.86
CA LEU A 237 -20.78 6.19 -15.88
C LEU A 237 -19.29 6.06 -16.21
N LYS A 238 -18.83 4.84 -16.53
CA LYS A 238 -17.43 4.59 -16.91
C LYS A 238 -16.98 5.38 -18.15
N ASN A 239 -17.91 5.77 -19.01
CA ASN A 239 -17.65 6.55 -20.22
C ASN A 239 -17.96 8.05 -20.04
N GLY A 240 -18.29 8.49 -18.83
CA GLY A 240 -18.69 9.88 -18.55
C GLY A 240 -20.08 10.28 -19.06
N ASP A 241 -20.87 9.33 -19.57
CA ASP A 241 -22.21 9.60 -20.10
C ASP A 241 -23.25 9.56 -18.97
N GLY A 242 -23.32 10.66 -18.23
CA GLY A 242 -24.26 10.83 -17.11
C GLY A 242 -25.72 10.70 -17.53
N GLN A 243 -26.09 11.17 -18.73
CA GLN A 243 -27.48 11.14 -19.21
C GLN A 243 -27.94 9.72 -19.52
N THR A 244 -27.14 8.94 -20.24
CA THR A 244 -27.44 7.52 -20.51
C THR A 244 -27.42 6.71 -19.21
N ALA A 245 -26.49 7.03 -18.30
CA ALA A 245 -26.43 6.37 -16.99
C ALA A 245 -27.69 6.64 -16.16
N GLU A 246 -28.13 7.89 -16.09
CA GLU A 246 -29.31 8.31 -15.36
C GLU A 246 -30.56 7.57 -15.86
N LEU A 247 -30.76 7.55 -17.18
CA LEU A 247 -31.89 6.85 -17.79
C LEU A 247 -31.89 5.35 -17.45
N ALA A 248 -30.71 4.71 -17.51
CA ALA A 248 -30.59 3.29 -17.21
C ALA A 248 -30.88 2.98 -15.74
N PHE A 249 -30.34 3.77 -14.79
CA PHE A 249 -30.62 3.59 -13.36
C PHE A 249 -32.08 3.88 -13.01
N GLN A 250 -32.68 4.94 -13.57
CA GLN A 250 -34.11 5.21 -13.39
C GLN A 250 -34.98 4.07 -13.93
N THR A 251 -34.60 3.48 -15.07
CA THR A 251 -35.31 2.33 -15.67
C THR A 251 -35.22 1.09 -14.78
N ALA A 252 -34.07 0.83 -14.15
CA ALA A 252 -33.92 -0.23 -13.16
C ALA A 252 -34.78 0.04 -11.91
N LEU A 253 -34.71 1.25 -11.36
CA LEU A 253 -35.43 1.67 -10.15
C LEU A 253 -36.96 1.68 -10.34
N LYS A 254 -37.46 1.83 -11.58
CA LYS A 254 -38.88 1.67 -11.89
C LYS A 254 -39.41 0.28 -11.48
N TYR A 255 -38.59 -0.77 -11.60
CA TYR A 255 -38.99 -2.15 -11.34
C TYR A 255 -38.34 -2.77 -10.08
N ASP A 256 -37.46 -2.03 -9.42
CA ASP A 256 -36.88 -2.34 -8.11
C ASP A 256 -36.48 -1.05 -7.38
N SER A 257 -37.47 -0.37 -6.77
CA SER A 257 -37.29 0.99 -6.22
C SER A 257 -36.36 1.07 -5.00
N ALA A 258 -36.10 -0.06 -4.34
CA ALA A 258 -35.22 -0.14 -3.17
C ALA A 258 -33.80 -0.61 -3.53
N ASN A 259 -33.48 -0.73 -4.82
CA ASN A 259 -32.18 -1.21 -5.27
C ASN A 259 -31.06 -0.20 -4.91
N GLU A 260 -30.23 -0.54 -3.92
CA GLU A 260 -29.15 0.34 -3.49
C GLU A 260 -28.14 0.66 -4.60
N ALA A 261 -27.84 -0.31 -5.48
CA ALA A 261 -26.90 -0.09 -6.58
C ALA A 261 -27.49 0.89 -7.62
N GLY A 262 -28.80 0.83 -7.85
CA GLY A 262 -29.52 1.80 -8.67
C GLY A 262 -29.52 3.20 -8.06
N LEU A 263 -29.83 3.31 -6.76
CA LEU A 263 -29.88 4.59 -6.04
C LEU A 263 -28.49 5.26 -5.98
N ARG A 264 -27.45 4.51 -5.58
CA ARG A 264 -26.07 5.00 -5.59
C ARG A 264 -25.59 5.33 -7.00
N GLY A 265 -25.93 4.49 -7.98
CA GLY A 265 -25.59 4.74 -9.38
C GLY A 265 -26.20 6.02 -9.92
N LEU A 266 -27.45 6.31 -9.53
CA LEU A 266 -28.17 7.52 -9.92
C LEU A 266 -27.54 8.79 -9.32
N ASP A 267 -27.11 8.75 -8.06
CA ASP A 267 -26.44 9.89 -7.41
C ASP A 267 -25.13 10.27 -8.14
N ARG A 268 -24.39 9.24 -8.60
CA ARG A 268 -23.12 9.41 -9.33
C ARG A 268 -23.27 10.01 -10.73
N THR A 269 -24.47 10.09 -11.29
CA THR A 269 -24.64 10.57 -12.68
C THR A 269 -24.40 12.07 -12.83
N ALA A 270 -24.63 12.85 -11.76
CA ALA A 270 -24.54 14.30 -11.78
C ALA A 270 -23.15 14.80 -12.17
N ASN A 271 -22.10 14.15 -11.67
CA ASN A 271 -20.70 14.52 -11.91
C ASN A 271 -19.99 13.57 -12.89
N ALA A 272 -20.71 12.67 -13.57
CA ALA A 272 -20.10 11.60 -14.35
C ALA A 272 -19.12 12.09 -15.43
N ALA A 273 -19.47 13.18 -16.13
CA ALA A 273 -18.61 13.76 -17.17
C ALA A 273 -17.32 14.35 -16.58
N GLU A 274 -17.41 15.12 -15.49
CA GLU A 274 -16.25 15.72 -14.83
C GLU A 274 -15.33 14.66 -14.23
N VAL A 275 -15.90 13.65 -13.56
CA VAL A 275 -15.14 12.50 -13.03
C VAL A 275 -14.42 11.76 -14.15
N PHE A 276 -15.07 11.52 -15.29
CA PHE A 276 -14.44 10.85 -16.43
C PHE A 276 -13.26 11.64 -17.01
N GLU A 277 -13.41 12.96 -17.17
CA GLU A 277 -12.34 13.83 -17.64
C GLU A 277 -11.16 13.86 -16.65
N LEU A 278 -11.44 13.99 -15.35
CA LEU A 278 -10.40 13.95 -14.30
C LEU A 278 -9.67 12.61 -14.28
N LEU A 279 -10.37 11.48 -14.37
CA LEU A 279 -9.73 10.16 -14.43
C LEU A 279 -8.87 9.99 -15.70
N THR A 280 -9.31 10.58 -16.82
CA THR A 280 -8.56 10.52 -18.09
C THR A 280 -7.30 11.37 -18.03
N THR A 281 -7.41 12.60 -17.53
CA THR A 281 -6.28 13.52 -17.36
C THR A 281 -5.30 13.02 -16.31
N ALA A 282 -5.77 12.51 -15.18
CA ALA A 282 -4.94 11.86 -14.16
C ALA A 282 -4.11 10.71 -14.74
N LYS A 283 -4.73 9.83 -15.54
CA LYS A 283 -4.03 8.71 -16.17
C LYS A 283 -3.00 9.15 -17.21
N ILE A 284 -3.26 10.24 -17.93
CA ILE A 284 -2.29 10.83 -18.86
C ILE A 284 -1.11 11.43 -18.09
N ALA A 285 -1.38 12.18 -17.02
CA ALA A 285 -0.37 12.77 -16.15
C ALA A 285 0.51 11.68 -15.51
N GLU A 286 -0.10 10.63 -14.97
CA GLU A 286 0.58 9.46 -14.40
C GLU A 286 1.50 8.78 -15.42
N LYS A 287 1.03 8.58 -16.67
CA LYS A 287 1.86 8.00 -17.74
C LYS A 287 3.04 8.90 -18.13
N ASN A 288 2.91 10.20 -17.95
CA ASN A 288 3.96 11.18 -18.22
C ASN A 288 4.83 11.44 -16.98
N GLU A 289 4.66 10.66 -15.90
CA GLU A 289 5.38 10.82 -14.62
C GLU A 289 5.13 12.18 -13.92
N ASP A 290 4.08 12.90 -14.34
CA ASP A 290 3.58 14.11 -13.66
C ASP A 290 2.67 13.67 -12.50
N PHE A 291 3.30 13.06 -11.49
CA PHE A 291 2.58 12.42 -10.39
C PHE A 291 1.81 13.42 -9.52
N GLU A 292 2.34 14.63 -9.31
CA GLU A 292 1.65 15.68 -8.54
C GLU A 292 0.29 16.01 -9.17
N ARG A 293 0.28 16.23 -10.48
CA ARG A 293 -0.97 16.47 -11.21
C ARG A 293 -1.87 15.24 -11.22
N ALA A 294 -1.31 14.05 -11.42
CA ALA A 294 -2.09 12.82 -11.42
C ALA A 294 -2.82 12.61 -10.09
N ILE A 295 -2.12 12.82 -8.97
CA ILE A 295 -2.69 12.71 -7.61
C ILE A 295 -3.80 13.76 -7.43
N ALA A 296 -3.57 15.01 -7.81
CA ALA A 296 -4.57 16.07 -7.70
C ALA A 296 -5.85 15.75 -8.50
N ASP A 297 -5.70 15.29 -9.75
CA ASP A 297 -6.84 14.94 -10.61
C ASP A 297 -7.58 13.69 -10.08
N TYR A 298 -6.86 12.66 -9.60
CA TYR A 298 -7.48 11.49 -8.97
C TYR A 298 -8.20 11.82 -7.66
N ASP A 299 -7.61 12.63 -6.79
CA ASP A 299 -8.23 13.05 -5.52
C ASP A 299 -9.49 13.87 -5.80
N ARG A 300 -9.43 14.80 -6.76
CA ARG A 300 -10.60 15.58 -7.17
C ARG A 300 -11.72 14.70 -7.74
N ALA A 301 -11.37 13.68 -8.53
CA ALA A 301 -12.33 12.71 -9.03
C ALA A 301 -12.99 11.92 -7.89
N PHE A 302 -12.24 11.58 -6.84
CA PHE A 302 -12.75 10.88 -5.66
C PHE A 302 -13.65 11.77 -4.79
N GLU A 303 -13.34 13.06 -4.66
CA GLU A 303 -14.21 14.03 -3.98
C GLU A 303 -15.58 14.16 -4.66
N LEU A 304 -15.62 14.08 -5.99
CA LEU A 304 -16.85 14.17 -6.78
C LEU A 304 -17.64 12.85 -6.83
N ASP A 305 -16.97 11.72 -6.61
CA ASP A 305 -17.53 10.37 -6.57
C ASP A 305 -16.76 9.48 -5.58
N GLU A 306 -17.22 9.47 -4.33
CA GLU A 306 -16.62 8.69 -3.24
C GLU A 306 -16.65 7.17 -3.47
N PHE A 307 -17.45 6.70 -4.43
CA PHE A 307 -17.54 5.29 -4.81
C PHE A 307 -16.64 4.95 -6.02
N SER A 308 -15.86 5.90 -6.54
CA SER A 308 -14.94 5.68 -7.64
C SER A 308 -13.70 4.91 -7.19
N THR A 309 -13.74 3.58 -7.35
CA THR A 309 -12.57 2.72 -7.08
C THR A 309 -11.39 3.04 -7.99
N VAL A 310 -11.64 3.55 -9.20
CA VAL A 310 -10.60 3.95 -10.15
C VAL A 310 -9.84 5.17 -9.64
N ALA A 311 -10.55 6.17 -9.10
CA ALA A 311 -9.95 7.35 -8.51
C ALA A 311 -9.08 6.98 -7.29
N GLN A 312 -9.65 6.21 -6.36
CA GLN A 312 -8.94 5.77 -5.15
C GLN A 312 -7.67 4.97 -5.47
N GLN A 313 -7.76 3.98 -6.35
CA GLN A 313 -6.61 3.15 -6.74
C GLN A 313 -5.60 3.94 -7.57
N GLY A 314 -6.06 4.87 -8.39
CA GLY A 314 -5.22 5.79 -9.16
C GLY A 314 -4.38 6.68 -8.24
N ALA A 315 -5.01 7.36 -7.29
CA ALA A 315 -4.32 8.22 -6.32
C ALA A 315 -3.29 7.44 -5.49
N ALA A 316 -3.65 6.24 -4.99
CA ALA A 316 -2.74 5.42 -4.21
C ALA A 316 -1.51 4.97 -5.03
N ARG A 317 -1.72 4.57 -6.28
CA ARG A 317 -0.64 4.17 -7.19
C ARG A 317 0.25 5.35 -7.53
N ALA A 318 -0.32 6.48 -7.96
CA ALA A 318 0.45 7.68 -8.31
C ALA A 318 1.28 8.22 -7.13
N ARG A 319 0.78 8.15 -5.88
CA ARG A 319 1.57 8.49 -4.67
C ARG A 319 2.74 7.53 -4.45
N SER A 320 2.53 6.24 -4.69
CA SER A 320 3.60 5.23 -4.60
C SER A 320 4.68 5.50 -5.66
N ASP A 321 4.25 5.71 -6.90
CA ASP A 321 5.16 5.96 -8.02
C ASP A 321 5.91 7.29 -7.87
N GLN A 322 5.26 8.33 -7.33
CA GLN A 322 5.91 9.59 -6.96
C GLN A 322 7.04 9.36 -5.95
N LYS A 323 6.75 8.60 -4.89
CA LYS A 323 7.72 8.29 -3.84
C LYS A 323 8.92 7.55 -4.42
N GLU A 324 8.68 6.55 -5.26
CA GLU A 324 9.74 5.76 -5.90
C GLU A 324 10.55 6.61 -6.90
N SER A 325 9.90 7.50 -7.65
CA SER A 325 10.56 8.46 -8.54
C SER A 325 11.46 9.45 -7.78
N GLN A 326 10.98 10.01 -6.66
CA GLN A 326 11.79 10.89 -5.80
C GLN A 326 13.01 10.16 -5.24
N PHE A 327 12.80 8.95 -4.69
CA PHE A 327 13.88 8.11 -4.20
C PHE A 327 14.94 7.86 -5.28
N ASN A 328 14.53 7.41 -6.47
CA ASN A 328 15.44 7.13 -7.58
C ASN A 328 16.15 8.40 -8.07
N GLY A 329 15.49 9.56 -8.01
CA GLY A 329 16.08 10.86 -8.33
C GLY A 329 17.23 11.22 -7.39
N PHE A 330 17.06 11.01 -6.08
CA PHE A 330 18.12 11.22 -5.10
C PHE A 330 19.28 10.24 -5.28
N VAL A 331 18.99 8.95 -5.49
CA VAL A 331 20.05 7.96 -5.75
C VAL A 331 20.85 8.32 -7.01
N ALA A 332 20.18 8.66 -8.11
CA ALA A 332 20.87 9.06 -9.33
C ALA A 332 21.69 10.35 -9.17
N ALA A 333 21.21 11.31 -8.36
CA ALA A 333 21.96 12.52 -8.03
C ALA A 333 23.20 12.22 -7.17
N ALA A 334 23.10 11.28 -6.22
CA ALA A 334 24.23 10.80 -5.43
C ALA A 334 25.27 10.11 -6.32
N GLU A 335 24.84 9.22 -7.23
CA GLU A 335 25.73 8.54 -8.18
C GLU A 335 26.46 9.54 -9.10
N ALA A 336 25.75 10.55 -9.62
CA ALA A 336 26.35 11.60 -10.43
C ALA A 336 27.36 12.46 -9.64
N ALA A 337 27.04 12.80 -8.38
CA ALA A 337 27.96 13.53 -7.51
C ALA A 337 29.21 12.70 -7.17
N ALA A 338 29.08 11.38 -7.07
CA ALA A 338 30.20 10.47 -6.83
C ALA A 338 31.17 10.42 -8.03
N GLU A 339 30.68 10.55 -9.27
CA GLU A 339 31.54 10.66 -10.46
C GLU A 339 32.42 11.92 -10.44
N GLU A 340 31.99 12.96 -9.73
CA GLU A 340 32.72 14.23 -9.56
C GLU A 340 33.50 14.29 -8.23
N GLU A 341 33.50 13.21 -7.44
CA GLU A 341 34.09 13.14 -6.08
C GLU A 341 33.53 14.23 -5.13
N ASP A 342 32.32 14.73 -5.39
CA ASP A 342 31.61 15.68 -4.53
C ASP A 342 30.88 14.96 -3.39
N TRP A 343 31.68 14.43 -2.46
CA TRP A 343 31.19 13.57 -1.38
C TRP A 343 30.17 14.26 -0.45
N THR A 344 30.23 15.59 -0.33
CA THR A 344 29.23 16.35 0.44
C THR A 344 27.84 16.19 -0.19
N ASN A 345 27.75 16.30 -1.52
CA ASN A 345 26.50 16.08 -2.24
C ASN A 345 26.10 14.61 -2.30
N VAL A 346 27.05 13.67 -2.36
CA VAL A 346 26.74 12.22 -2.28
C VAL A 346 26.01 11.89 -0.98
N ILE A 347 26.60 12.28 0.16
CA ILE A 347 26.04 12.05 1.51
C ILE A 347 24.63 12.66 1.61
N SER A 348 24.49 13.94 1.27
CA SER A 348 23.20 14.66 1.34
C SER A 348 22.10 14.03 0.50
N ASN A 349 22.42 13.50 -0.69
CA ASN A 349 21.43 12.85 -1.55
C ASN A 349 21.06 11.45 -1.03
N TYR A 350 22.00 10.66 -0.52
CA TYR A 350 21.66 9.37 0.10
C TYR A 350 20.83 9.54 1.39
N GLU A 351 21.11 10.55 2.21
CA GLU A 351 20.28 10.90 3.38
C GLU A 351 18.84 11.25 2.95
N GLN A 352 18.67 12.05 1.89
CA GLN A 352 17.34 12.38 1.35
C GLN A 352 16.63 11.16 0.76
N ALA A 353 17.35 10.25 0.08
CA ALA A 353 16.80 8.97 -0.37
C ALA A 353 16.29 8.13 0.82
N LEU A 354 17.04 8.06 1.93
CA LEU A 354 16.63 7.32 3.13
C LEU A 354 15.49 8.00 3.90
N GLU A 355 15.34 9.33 3.82
CA GLU A 355 14.16 10.03 4.34
C GLU A 355 12.90 9.61 3.58
N VAL A 356 13.01 9.43 2.26
CA VAL A 356 11.92 8.92 1.42
C VAL A 356 11.65 7.45 1.74
N ASP A 357 12.64 6.57 1.64
CA ASP A 357 12.48 5.13 1.93
C ASP A 357 13.50 4.59 2.96
N PRO A 358 13.16 4.58 4.26
CA PRO A 358 14.10 4.22 5.33
C PRO A 358 14.51 2.75 5.41
N LYS A 359 13.98 1.86 4.54
CA LYS A 359 14.20 0.40 4.61
C LYS A 359 15.13 -0.10 3.50
N ARG A 360 16.07 0.74 3.10
CA ARG A 360 16.98 0.50 1.98
C ARG A 360 18.40 0.29 2.49
N ASP A 361 18.65 -0.92 2.98
CA ASP A 361 19.96 -1.36 3.50
C ASP A 361 21.08 -1.12 2.46
N ASP A 362 20.77 -1.24 1.16
CA ASP A 362 21.70 -0.97 0.05
C ASP A 362 22.13 0.50 -0.03
N ILE A 363 21.25 1.43 0.32
CA ILE A 363 21.56 2.87 0.38
C ILE A 363 22.27 3.22 1.69
N GLU A 364 21.93 2.56 2.80
CA GLU A 364 22.66 2.71 4.06
C GLU A 364 24.14 2.29 3.89
N ASP A 365 24.39 1.12 3.28
CA ASP A 365 25.75 0.67 2.96
C ASP A 365 26.50 1.67 2.02
N SER A 366 25.78 2.26 1.06
CA SER A 366 26.35 3.24 0.13
C SER A 366 26.65 4.59 0.81
N LEU A 367 25.84 4.98 1.80
CA LEU A 367 26.07 6.17 2.62
C LEU A 367 27.29 6.00 3.54
N ASP A 368 27.44 4.83 4.17
CA ASP A 368 28.61 4.51 4.97
C ASP A 368 29.89 4.57 4.12
N LEU A 369 29.88 3.98 2.92
CA LEU A 369 30.99 4.08 1.98
C LEU A 369 31.28 5.53 1.58
N ALA A 370 30.25 6.35 1.33
CA ALA A 370 30.43 7.77 1.00
C ALA A 370 31.07 8.54 2.16
N HIS A 371 30.76 8.21 3.41
CA HIS A 371 31.44 8.79 4.57
C HIS A 371 32.91 8.40 4.66
N GLU A 372 33.24 7.14 4.38
CA GLU A 372 34.63 6.65 4.34
C GLU A 372 35.45 7.37 3.25
N GLU A 373 34.90 7.48 2.03
CA GLU A 373 35.56 8.15 0.91
C GLU A 373 35.69 9.67 1.14
N HIS A 374 34.66 10.31 1.70
CA HIS A 374 34.74 11.73 2.09
C HIS A 374 35.87 11.97 3.09
N HIS A 375 35.99 11.11 4.10
CA HIS A 375 37.06 11.19 5.10
C HIS A 375 38.43 11.01 4.46
N ALA A 376 38.59 10.01 3.58
CA ALA A 376 39.83 9.78 2.85
C ALA A 376 40.22 10.97 1.97
N ALA A 377 39.26 11.60 1.28
CA ALA A 377 39.48 12.80 0.49
C ALA A 377 39.92 13.99 1.35
N MET A 378 39.25 14.23 2.49
CA MET A 378 39.64 15.29 3.43
C MET A 378 41.07 15.09 3.96
N VAL A 379 41.44 13.86 4.32
CA VAL A 379 42.81 13.51 4.74
C VAL A 379 43.80 13.78 3.62
N HIS A 380 43.49 13.38 2.38
CA HIS A 380 44.36 13.61 1.22
C HIS A 380 44.57 15.10 0.93
N ASP A 381 43.48 15.87 0.89
CA ASP A 381 43.51 17.30 0.55
C ASP A 381 44.24 18.11 1.62
N THR A 382 43.96 17.85 2.91
CA THR A 382 44.64 18.52 4.03
C THR A 382 46.14 18.23 4.02
N LEU A 383 46.53 16.97 3.72
CA LEU A 383 47.94 16.61 3.59
C LEU A 383 48.62 17.33 2.41
N SER A 384 47.94 17.39 1.27
CA SER A 384 48.41 18.09 0.07
C SER A 384 48.62 19.58 0.36
N GLU A 385 47.65 20.22 1.01
CA GLU A 385 47.76 21.62 1.45
C GLU A 385 48.94 21.83 2.40
N ALA A 386 49.16 20.94 3.37
CA ALA A 386 50.29 21.05 4.30
C ALA A 386 51.64 20.99 3.56
N TYR A 387 51.77 20.08 2.59
CA TYR A 387 52.97 19.98 1.73
C TYR A 387 53.16 21.21 0.85
N ASP A 388 52.08 21.77 0.30
CA ASP A 388 52.11 22.99 -0.51
C ASP A 388 52.61 24.18 0.31
N LEU A 389 52.08 24.36 1.53
CA LEU A 389 52.51 25.40 2.47
C LEU A 389 53.99 25.23 2.89
N GLU A 390 54.47 23.99 3.08
CA GLU A 390 55.91 23.74 3.31
C GLU A 390 56.76 24.20 2.10
N ARG A 391 56.34 23.91 0.87
CA ARG A 391 57.06 24.33 -0.35
C ARG A 391 57.09 25.85 -0.54
N GLU A 392 56.04 26.52 -0.06
CA GLU A 392 55.93 27.98 -0.07
C GLU A 392 56.62 28.65 1.13
N TYR A 393 57.23 27.87 2.02
CA TYR A 393 57.90 28.32 3.25
C TYR A 393 56.95 29.02 4.25
N GLU A 394 55.65 28.74 4.18
CA GLU A 394 54.61 29.24 5.07
C GLU A 394 54.50 28.35 6.32
N TRP A 395 55.58 28.27 7.11
CA TRP A 395 55.76 27.26 8.16
C TRP A 395 54.69 27.25 9.25
N ASP A 396 54.24 28.42 9.72
CA ASP A 396 53.22 28.47 10.75
C ASP A 396 51.87 27.95 10.25
N LYS A 397 51.54 28.18 8.97
CA LYS A 397 50.32 27.63 8.35
C LYS A 397 50.45 26.13 8.10
N ALA A 398 51.61 25.68 7.60
CA ALA A 398 51.89 24.25 7.43
C ALA A 398 51.75 23.48 8.76
N ARG A 399 52.21 24.09 9.87
CA ARG A 399 52.00 23.51 11.21
C ARG A 399 50.52 23.31 11.52
N VAL A 400 49.70 24.33 11.29
CA VAL A 400 48.25 24.27 11.55
C VAL A 400 47.60 23.20 10.67
N ALA A 401 47.93 23.13 9.38
CA ALA A 401 47.38 22.11 8.48
C ALA A 401 47.73 20.67 8.93
N TYR A 402 48.94 20.43 9.42
CA TYR A 402 49.29 19.12 9.99
C TYR A 402 48.61 18.84 11.35
N GLU A 403 48.36 19.86 12.17
CA GLU A 403 47.56 19.72 13.38
C GLU A 403 46.11 19.36 13.04
N GLU A 404 45.50 20.03 12.06
CA GLU A 404 44.16 19.74 11.54
C GLU A 404 44.08 18.32 10.95
N LEU A 405 45.12 17.87 10.24
CA LEU A 405 45.19 16.50 9.73
C LEU A 405 45.21 15.45 10.86
N LEU A 406 45.87 15.74 11.99
CA LEU A 406 45.87 14.84 13.15
C LEU A 406 44.57 14.89 13.95
N ASP A 407 43.81 15.98 13.86
CA ASP A 407 42.45 16.05 14.38
C ASP A 407 41.49 15.19 13.54
N LEU A 408 41.73 15.06 12.23
CA LEU A 408 41.00 14.16 11.33
C LEU A 408 41.40 12.69 11.54
N GLU A 409 42.69 12.38 11.42
CA GLU A 409 43.23 11.02 11.52
C GLU A 409 44.36 10.99 12.56
N PRO A 410 44.05 10.61 13.82
CA PRO A 410 45.06 10.46 14.85
C PRO A 410 46.15 9.47 14.43
N ASP A 411 47.39 9.76 14.82
CA ASP A 411 48.56 8.92 14.51
C ASP A 411 48.95 8.86 13.01
N TYR A 412 48.45 9.76 12.15
CA TYR A 412 48.87 9.85 10.75
C TYR A 412 50.37 10.19 10.63
N GLU A 413 51.16 9.20 10.19
CA GLU A 413 52.64 9.22 10.27
C GLU A 413 53.24 10.45 9.56
N ASP A 414 52.78 10.74 8.33
CA ASP A 414 53.26 11.88 7.54
C ASP A 414 53.00 13.24 8.23
N ALA A 415 51.90 13.36 8.97
CA ALA A 415 51.56 14.58 9.71
C ALA A 415 52.47 14.75 10.93
N ILE A 416 52.72 13.67 11.67
CA ILE A 416 53.67 13.67 12.80
C ILE A 416 55.07 14.06 12.32
N GLU A 417 55.53 13.46 11.24
CA GLU A 417 56.83 13.79 10.65
C GLU A 417 56.87 15.25 10.15
N GLY A 418 55.79 15.70 9.50
CA GLY A 418 55.58 17.09 9.08
C GLY A 418 55.75 18.08 10.23
N LEU A 419 55.04 17.87 11.34
CA LEU A 419 55.16 18.73 12.53
C LEU A 419 56.58 18.76 13.11
N ILE A 420 57.30 17.63 13.09
CA ILE A 420 58.70 17.59 13.53
C ILE A 420 59.58 18.44 12.60
N ARG A 421 59.41 18.30 11.28
CA ARG A 421 60.16 19.09 10.28
C ARG A 421 59.85 20.57 10.40
N VAL A 422 58.59 20.94 10.35
CA VAL A 422 58.11 22.34 10.46
C VAL A 422 58.56 22.94 11.79
N GLY A 423 58.37 22.23 12.91
CA GLY A 423 58.77 22.71 14.24
C GLY A 423 60.27 22.91 14.38
N ARG A 424 61.10 22.06 13.75
CA ARG A 424 62.55 22.26 13.69
C ARG A 424 62.90 23.51 12.89
N THR A 425 62.26 23.73 11.74
CA THR A 425 62.50 24.90 10.88
C THR A 425 62.09 26.20 11.56
N VAL A 426 60.90 26.25 12.17
CA VAL A 426 60.43 27.41 12.94
C VAL A 426 61.39 27.73 14.08
N ARG A 427 61.89 26.72 14.81
CA ARG A 427 62.89 26.95 15.87
C ARG A 427 64.19 27.53 15.34
N ALA A 428 64.67 27.04 14.19
CA ALA A 428 65.88 27.57 13.55
C ALA A 428 65.69 29.02 13.09
N LEU A 429 64.51 29.37 12.56
CA LEU A 429 64.16 30.75 12.19
C LEU A 429 64.15 31.68 13.41
N LEU A 430 63.47 31.28 14.50
CA LEU A 430 63.43 32.07 15.73
C LEU A 430 64.83 32.24 16.35
N GLU A 431 65.67 31.21 16.30
CA GLU A 431 67.05 31.27 16.77
C GLU A 431 67.90 32.20 15.89
N TYR A 432 67.76 32.10 14.56
CA TYR A 432 68.41 33.00 13.60
C TYR A 432 68.08 34.47 13.88
N GLU A 433 66.79 34.79 14.00
CA GLU A 433 66.32 36.15 14.31
C GLU A 433 66.84 36.63 15.66
N LYS A 434 66.79 35.76 16.68
CA LYS A 434 67.28 36.13 18.01
C LYS A 434 68.79 36.40 18.03
N LEU A 435 69.57 35.62 17.30
CA LEU A 435 71.02 35.81 17.19
C LEU A 435 71.36 37.09 16.41
N LEU A 436 70.59 37.46 15.39
CA LEU A 436 70.73 38.75 14.70
C LEU A 436 70.42 39.92 15.65
N GLU A 437 69.35 39.83 16.43
CA GLU A 437 69.00 40.86 17.43
C GLU A 437 70.12 41.02 18.47
N LEU A 438 70.66 39.91 19.00
CA LEU A 438 71.77 39.94 19.95
C LEU A 438 73.05 40.51 19.32
N SER A 439 73.33 40.17 18.05
CA SER A 439 74.44 40.75 17.30
C SER A 439 74.31 42.26 17.19
N GLU A 440 73.11 42.76 16.87
CA GLU A 440 72.82 44.20 16.80
C GLU A 440 73.05 44.88 18.15
N GLN A 441 72.55 44.30 19.24
CA GLN A 441 72.74 44.83 20.60
C GLN A 441 74.23 44.97 20.96
N HIS A 442 75.03 43.95 20.66
CA HIS A 442 76.49 44.01 20.88
C HIS A 442 77.18 45.04 19.98
N LEU A 443 76.74 45.17 18.72
CA LEU A 443 77.25 46.17 17.79
C LEU A 443 76.99 47.60 18.31
N LEU A 444 75.77 47.87 18.81
CA LEU A 444 75.40 49.16 19.42
C LEU A 444 76.18 49.45 20.70
N ALA A 445 76.53 48.42 21.47
CA ALA A 445 77.39 48.52 22.66
C ALA A 445 78.89 48.66 22.34
N ALA A 446 79.29 48.67 21.06
CA ALA A 446 80.67 48.63 20.60
C ALA A 446 81.48 47.40 21.07
N ASP A 447 80.81 46.29 21.40
CA ASP A 447 81.42 44.98 21.65
C ASP A 447 81.45 44.18 20.35
N TYR A 448 82.35 44.58 19.45
CA TYR A 448 82.43 44.03 18.10
C TYR A 448 82.74 42.53 18.07
N GLN A 449 83.52 42.02 19.02
CA GLN A 449 83.87 40.60 19.06
C GLN A 449 82.65 39.74 19.39
N SER A 450 81.83 40.16 20.35
CA SER A 450 80.59 39.45 20.66
C SER A 450 79.57 39.57 19.53
N ALA A 451 79.47 40.74 18.90
CA ALA A 451 78.60 40.94 17.74
C ALA A 451 78.98 39.99 16.58
N ILE A 452 80.26 39.89 16.23
CA ILE A 452 80.74 38.97 15.17
C ILE A 452 80.41 37.51 15.52
N ARG A 453 80.60 37.09 16.77
CA ARG A 453 80.29 35.71 17.18
C ARG A 453 78.79 35.42 17.00
N ARG A 454 77.92 36.29 17.50
CA ARG A 454 76.45 36.12 17.36
C ARG A 454 76.00 36.18 15.91
N PHE A 455 76.56 37.07 15.10
CA PHE A 455 76.28 37.14 13.67
C PHE A 455 76.68 35.85 12.95
N ASN A 456 77.87 35.32 13.22
CA ASN A 456 78.35 34.08 12.61
C ASN A 456 77.52 32.87 13.05
N GLU A 457 77.11 32.81 14.32
CA GLU A 457 76.17 31.80 14.82
C GLU A 457 74.82 31.91 14.09
N ALA A 458 74.29 33.13 13.92
CA ALA A 458 73.05 33.35 13.14
C ALA A 458 73.19 32.80 11.72
N MET A 459 74.28 33.13 11.01
CA MET A 459 74.50 32.65 9.64
C MET A 459 74.62 31.12 9.55
N GLN A 460 75.07 30.44 10.61
CA GLN A 460 75.14 28.97 10.66
C GLN A 460 73.76 28.33 10.89
N THR A 461 72.89 28.99 11.65
CA THR A 461 71.52 28.51 11.94
C THR A 461 70.53 28.88 10.84
N LYS A 462 70.84 29.88 10.00
CA LYS A 462 69.97 30.36 8.93
C LYS A 462 69.57 29.23 7.96
N PRO A 463 68.27 28.97 7.74
CA PRO A 463 67.83 28.06 6.70
C PRO A 463 68.34 28.46 5.31
N SER A 464 68.64 27.48 4.46
CA SER A 464 69.27 27.72 3.15
C SER A 464 68.40 28.54 2.20
N TYR A 465 67.07 28.34 2.22
CA TYR A 465 66.13 29.05 1.35
C TYR A 465 65.93 30.52 1.73
N LEU A 466 66.21 30.90 2.98
CA LEU A 466 65.94 32.25 3.47
C LEU A 466 66.98 33.23 2.92
N GLU A 467 66.56 34.27 2.21
CA GLU A 467 67.51 35.30 1.74
C GLU A 467 68.06 36.13 2.90
N ILE A 468 69.29 36.61 2.77
CA ILE A 468 69.88 37.52 3.76
C ILE A 468 69.22 38.89 3.58
N THR A 469 68.60 39.39 4.65
CA THR A 469 67.94 40.70 4.62
C THR A 469 68.95 41.83 4.36
N PRO A 470 68.52 42.96 3.76
CA PRO A 470 69.39 44.13 3.60
C PRO A 470 70.03 44.60 4.91
N GLU A 471 69.30 44.52 6.01
CA GLU A 471 69.75 44.89 7.36
C GLU A 471 70.87 43.96 7.83
N ALA A 472 70.71 42.64 7.67
CA ALA A 472 71.74 41.67 8.01
C ALA A 472 72.98 41.81 7.11
N ALA A 473 72.79 42.15 5.82
CA ALA A 473 73.89 42.41 4.90
C ALA A 473 74.67 43.68 5.27
N GLU A 474 74.00 44.76 5.68
CA GLU A 474 74.64 45.98 6.16
C GLU A 474 75.34 45.75 7.51
N MET A 475 74.72 45.01 8.42
CA MET A 475 75.35 44.60 9.68
C MET A 475 76.64 43.82 9.42
N ARG A 476 76.66 42.87 8.48
CA ARG A 476 77.87 42.18 8.05
C ARG A 476 78.95 43.16 7.62
N ARG A 477 78.62 44.12 6.76
CA ARG A 477 79.55 45.15 6.28
C ARG A 477 80.12 45.98 7.43
N LEU A 478 79.27 46.42 8.37
CA LEU A 478 79.69 47.15 9.55
C LEU A 478 80.63 46.31 10.43
N LEU A 479 80.31 45.04 10.66
CA LEU A 479 81.16 44.13 11.42
C LEU A 479 82.51 43.88 10.71
N GLU A 480 82.54 43.75 9.39
CA GLU A 480 83.78 43.61 8.61
C GLU A 480 84.68 44.84 8.68
N VAL A 481 84.11 46.04 8.59
CA VAL A 481 84.89 47.28 8.72
C VAL A 481 85.43 47.45 10.15
N ASN A 482 84.61 47.10 11.14
CA ASN A 482 84.91 47.33 12.56
C ASN A 482 85.65 46.17 13.23
N SER A 483 86.00 45.10 12.49
CA SER A 483 86.75 43.94 13.01
C SER A 483 88.23 43.95 12.63
N LYS A 484 88.68 44.89 11.79
CA LYS A 484 90.08 44.99 11.38
C LYS A 484 90.96 45.37 12.58
N PRO A 485 91.95 44.53 12.97
CA PRO A 485 92.89 44.86 14.04
C PRO A 485 93.63 46.17 13.79
N ILE A 486 93.88 46.90 14.87
CA ILE A 486 94.58 48.19 14.88
C ILE A 486 95.86 48.03 15.67
N ASP A 487 96.97 48.47 15.09
CA ASP A 487 98.27 48.40 15.73
C ASP A 487 98.43 49.49 16.80
N ILE A 488 98.49 49.06 18.06
CA ILE A 488 98.70 49.92 19.23
C ILE A 488 100.12 49.72 19.73
N THR A 489 100.85 50.82 19.90
CA THR A 489 102.22 50.78 20.42
C THR A 489 102.23 51.06 21.91
N PHE A 490 102.58 50.06 22.72
CA PHE A 490 102.72 50.18 24.16
C PHE A 490 104.15 50.53 24.54
N VAL A 491 104.33 51.55 25.39
CA VAL A 491 105.64 52.00 25.89
C VAL A 491 105.66 51.96 27.41
N SER A 492 106.74 51.40 27.97
CA SER A 492 106.95 51.31 29.42
C SER A 492 108.42 51.54 29.78
N ASP A 493 108.75 51.48 31.08
CA ASP A 493 110.06 51.84 31.65
C ASP A 493 110.99 50.62 31.85
N THR A 494 110.70 49.49 31.21
CA THR A 494 111.35 48.17 31.40
C THR A 494 111.34 47.62 32.83
N LYS A 495 110.67 48.30 33.77
CA LYS A 495 110.56 47.89 35.18
C LYS A 495 109.13 47.52 35.57
N THR A 496 108.15 48.16 34.95
CA THR A 496 106.71 47.88 35.09
C THR A 496 106.32 46.66 34.25
N TRP A 497 105.57 45.73 34.83
CA TRP A 497 104.96 44.60 34.12
C TRP A 497 103.65 45.05 33.50
N VAL A 498 103.54 44.98 32.17
CA VAL A 498 102.33 45.37 31.43
C VAL A 498 101.57 44.12 30.99
N SER A 499 100.26 44.12 31.24
CA SER A 499 99.34 43.10 30.75
C SER A 499 98.06 43.75 30.22
N ILE A 500 97.51 43.18 29.15
CA ILE A 500 96.21 43.53 28.62
C ILE A 500 95.24 42.44 29.08
N THR A 501 94.28 42.80 29.92
CA THR A 501 93.30 41.87 30.49
C THR A 501 92.56 41.12 29.38
N ASN A 502 92.38 39.80 29.55
CA ASN A 502 91.71 38.90 28.61
C ASN A 502 92.27 38.87 27.16
N PHE A 503 93.48 39.40 26.93
CA PHE A 503 94.13 39.36 25.61
C PHE A 503 95.54 38.76 25.67
N ARG A 504 96.51 39.47 26.29
CA ARG A 504 97.91 39.05 26.30
C ARG A 504 98.72 39.74 27.40
N MET A 505 99.65 39.00 28.01
CA MET A 505 100.68 39.57 28.88
C MET A 505 101.88 40.02 28.06
N LEU A 506 102.23 41.32 28.12
CA LEU A 506 103.35 41.89 27.36
C LEU A 506 104.68 41.82 28.12
N GLY A 507 104.63 41.75 29.45
CA GLY A 507 105.83 41.66 30.26
C GLY A 507 106.48 43.02 30.54
N LYS A 508 107.80 43.04 30.71
CA LYS A 508 108.58 44.28 30.90
C LYS A 508 109.10 44.79 29.56
N ILE A 509 108.35 45.69 28.95
CA ILE A 509 108.63 46.21 27.62
C ILE A 509 109.31 47.57 27.68
N LYS A 510 110.13 47.88 26.66
CA LYS A 510 110.51 49.26 26.34
C LYS A 510 109.49 49.85 25.37
N GLN A 511 109.23 49.13 24.29
CA GLN A 511 108.21 49.42 23.29
C GLN A 511 107.79 48.10 22.65
N GLU A 512 106.49 47.84 22.54
CA GLU A 512 105.95 46.68 21.80
C GLU A 512 104.70 47.12 21.02
N MET A 513 104.60 46.71 19.76
CA MET A 513 103.43 46.92 18.93
C MET A 513 102.53 45.70 19.02
N VAL A 514 101.27 45.92 19.36
CA VAL A 514 100.28 44.88 19.54
C VAL A 514 99.10 45.21 18.64
N SER A 515 98.77 44.28 17.74
CA SER A 515 97.59 44.39 16.90
C SER A 515 96.36 44.00 17.72
N LEU A 516 95.56 44.99 18.11
CA LEU A 516 94.37 44.81 18.92
C LEU A 516 93.13 44.99 18.05
N PRO A 517 92.19 44.04 18.04
CA PRO A 517 90.85 44.26 17.50
C PRO A 517 90.20 45.52 18.11
N PRO A 518 89.26 46.18 17.41
CA PRO A 518 88.46 47.23 18.03
C PRO A 518 87.65 46.68 19.22
N GLY A 519 87.68 47.42 20.33
CA GLY A 519 87.09 47.02 21.60
C GLY A 519 87.59 47.84 22.78
N ASP A 520 87.07 47.56 23.98
CA ASP A 520 87.50 48.19 25.22
C ASP A 520 88.45 47.25 25.97
N TYR A 521 89.67 47.71 26.21
CA TYR A 521 90.72 46.95 26.84
C TYR A 521 91.12 47.57 28.16
N GLU A 522 91.30 46.73 29.17
CA GLU A 522 91.92 47.12 30.42
C GLU A 522 93.41 46.77 30.37
N VAL A 523 94.25 47.78 30.49
CA VAL A 523 95.70 47.63 30.45
C VAL A 523 96.22 47.88 31.85
N ILE A 524 96.78 46.85 32.46
CA ILE A 524 97.26 46.85 33.83
C ILE A 524 98.79 46.90 33.83
N GLY A 525 99.34 47.92 34.46
CA GLY A 525 100.74 48.02 34.84
C GLY A 525 100.91 47.63 36.30
N ARG A 526 101.75 46.62 36.58
CA ARG A 526 102.10 46.20 37.94
C ARG A 526 103.58 46.36 38.21
N ARG A 527 103.92 46.86 39.40
CA ARG A 527 105.32 46.96 39.83
C ARG A 527 105.44 46.86 41.34
N LYS A 528 106.34 45.99 41.81
CA LYS A 528 106.60 45.77 43.24
C LYS A 528 106.93 47.09 43.96
N ASN A 529 106.23 47.37 45.06
CA ASN A 529 106.32 48.60 45.89
C ASN A 529 105.79 49.88 45.23
N TYR A 530 105.01 49.74 44.15
CA TYR A 530 104.35 50.86 43.47
C TYR A 530 102.85 50.56 43.36
N GLN A 531 102.03 51.61 43.28
CA GLN A 531 100.61 51.45 43.00
C GLN A 531 100.43 50.93 41.57
N ASP A 532 99.56 49.94 41.41
CA ASP A 532 99.18 49.42 40.11
C ASP A 532 98.48 50.52 39.28
N VAL A 533 98.73 50.55 37.99
CA VAL A 533 98.10 51.48 37.05
C VAL A 533 97.13 50.70 36.17
N MET A 534 95.86 51.06 36.21
CA MET A 534 94.81 50.48 35.37
C MET A 534 94.35 51.54 34.37
N LEU A 535 94.49 51.25 33.08
CA LEU A 535 94.10 52.15 32.00
C LEU A 535 93.00 51.50 31.17
N LEU A 536 91.93 52.24 30.95
CA LEU A 536 90.89 51.85 30.00
C LEU A 536 91.28 52.38 28.61
N LEU A 537 91.70 51.47 27.74
CA LEU A 537 92.04 51.72 26.35
C LEU A 537 90.84 51.40 25.46
N LYS A 538 90.25 52.42 24.85
CA LYS A 538 89.19 52.26 23.85
C LYS A 538 89.81 52.21 22.47
N VAL A 539 89.88 51.03 21.87
CA VAL A 539 90.29 50.83 20.48
C VAL A 539 89.04 50.93 19.61
N ARG A 540 89.03 51.83 18.64
CA ARG A 540 87.90 52.09 17.75
C ARG A 540 88.35 52.01 16.29
N PRO A 541 87.45 51.62 15.38
CA PRO A 541 87.74 51.53 13.95
C PRO A 541 88.37 52.82 13.42
N GLN A 542 89.36 52.70 12.52
CA GLN A 542 90.02 53.83 11.85
C GLN A 542 90.82 54.78 12.77
N MET A 543 91.12 54.36 14.02
CA MET A 543 92.10 55.05 14.84
C MET A 543 93.50 54.96 14.20
N SER A 544 94.18 56.10 14.05
CA SER A 544 95.60 56.13 13.71
C SER A 544 96.45 55.69 14.91
N THR A 545 97.62 55.10 14.62
CA THR A 545 98.56 54.48 15.58
C THR A 545 98.61 55.20 16.92
N HIS A 546 98.05 54.56 17.95
CA HIS A 546 98.01 55.10 19.30
C HIS A 546 99.23 54.63 20.10
N LEU A 547 99.91 55.59 20.71
CA LEU A 547 100.97 55.35 21.68
C LEU A 547 100.36 55.31 23.08
N VAL A 548 100.41 54.17 23.76
CA VAL A 548 99.89 54.00 25.12
C VAL A 548 101.05 53.82 26.09
N SER A 549 101.21 54.77 27.01
CA SER A 549 102.25 54.69 28.04
C SER A 549 101.72 54.08 29.33
N VAL A 550 102.35 53.00 29.78
CA VAL A 550 101.93 52.26 30.98
C VAL A 550 103.11 52.16 31.94
N ILE A 551 103.15 53.04 32.94
CA ILE A 551 104.28 53.15 33.89
C ILE A 551 103.74 53.39 35.30
N CYS A 552 104.10 52.53 36.25
CA CYS A 552 103.83 52.74 37.68
C CYS A 552 104.79 53.80 38.25
N LYS A 553 104.28 55.02 38.49
CA LYS A 553 105.09 56.16 38.95
C LYS A 553 105.02 56.40 40.46
N THR A 554 103.90 56.08 41.09
CA THR A 554 103.65 56.35 42.52
C THR A 554 104.05 55.14 43.36
N ARG A 555 104.86 55.33 44.41
CA ARG A 555 105.15 54.26 45.37
C ARG A 555 103.88 53.89 46.14
N ALA A 556 103.67 52.61 46.36
CA ALA A 556 102.59 52.15 47.22
C ALA A 556 102.96 52.51 48.67
N ASP A 557 102.09 53.23 49.35
CA ASP A 557 102.21 53.41 50.80
C ASP A 557 102.16 52.03 51.46
N SER A 558 103.06 51.83 52.43
CA SER A 558 103.43 50.53 53.00
C SER A 558 102.31 49.87 53.79
#